data_AF-A0A831Z1M5-F1
#
_entry.id   AF-A0A831Z1M5-F1
#
_cell.length_a   1.000
_cell.length_b   1.000
_cell.length_c   1.000
_cell.angle_alpha   90.00
_cell.angle_beta   90.00
_cell.angle_gamma   90.00
#
_symmetry.space_group_name_H-M   'P 1'
#
loop_
_entity.id
_entity.type
_entity.pdbx_description
1 polymer ?
#
loop_
_entity_poly.entity_id
_entity_poly.type
_entity_poly.pdbx_seq_one_letter_code
_entity_poly.pdbx_strand_id
1 'polypeptide(L)' 'RNAKGQLIVDFNMAYNPFCAYNPAYICALPPAENHLPFPVRAGEKNFKEHE' A
#
# COMPACT_ATOMS: atom_id res chain seq x y z
N ARG A 1 -15.25 8.54 -8.66
CA ARG A 1 -15.48 7.99 -10.01
C ARG A 1 -15.99 9.10 -10.90
N ASN A 2 -15.48 9.25 -12.13
CA ASN A 2 -16.03 10.22 -13.09
C ASN A 2 -17.26 9.66 -13.81
N ALA A 3 -17.90 10.47 -14.66
CA ALA A 3 -19.08 10.06 -15.45
C ALA A 3 -18.85 8.86 -16.38
N LYS A 4 -17.57 8.51 -16.65
CA LYS A 4 -17.15 7.34 -17.44
C LYS A 4 -16.83 6.11 -16.57
N GLY A 5 -17.09 6.17 -15.26
CA GLY A 5 -16.80 5.07 -14.32
C GLY A 5 -15.33 4.93 -13.93
N GLN A 6 -14.45 5.85 -14.34
CA GLN A 6 -13.02 5.78 -14.04
C GLN A 6 -12.74 6.24 -12.60
N LEU A 7 -11.74 5.64 -11.97
CA LEU A 7 -11.23 6.01 -10.64
C LEU A 7 -9.77 6.41 -10.76
N ILE A 8 -9.36 7.43 -10.02
CA ILE A 8 -7.95 7.77 -9.85
C ILE A 8 -7.43 6.94 -8.67
N VAL A 9 -6.40 6.14 -8.93
CA VAL A 9 -5.63 5.47 -7.89
C VAL A 9 -4.34 6.26 -7.73
N ASP A 10 -4.20 6.95 -6.60
CA ASP A 10 -3.03 7.76 -6.31
C ASP A 10 -2.07 7.02 -5.37
N PHE A 11 -1.00 6.48 -5.96
CA PHE A 11 0.03 5.77 -5.20
C PHE A 11 0.85 6.68 -4.28
N ASN A 12 0.79 8.01 -4.43
CA ASN A 12 1.43 8.93 -3.50
C ASN A 12 0.77 8.92 -2.11
N MET A 13 -0.47 8.46 -2.03
CA MET A 13 -1.22 8.33 -0.78
C MET A 13 -1.20 6.91 -0.21
N ALA A 14 -0.43 5.99 -0.79
CA ALA A 14 -0.29 4.65 -0.23
C ALA A 14 0.40 4.72 1.15
N TYR A 15 -0.12 3.95 2.11
CA TYR A 15 0.36 3.91 3.49
C TYR A 15 0.50 2.45 3.96
N ASN A 16 1.35 2.22 4.96
CA ASN A 16 1.48 0.90 5.55
C ASN A 16 0.35 0.64 6.55
N PRO A 17 -0.27 -0.55 6.56
CA PRO A 17 -1.23 -0.91 7.59
C PRO A 17 -0.61 -0.92 9.00
N PHE A 18 -1.42 -0.76 10.05
CA PHE A 18 -0.93 -0.69 11.44
C PHE A 18 -0.06 -1.87 11.88
N CYS A 19 -0.31 -3.05 11.33
CA CYS A 19 0.49 -4.26 11.60
C CYS A 19 1.96 -4.13 11.19
N ALA A 20 2.32 -3.19 10.30
CA ALA A 20 3.71 -2.87 9.98
C ALA A 20 4.46 -2.18 11.15
N TYR A 21 3.71 -1.54 12.06
CA TYR A 21 4.25 -0.77 13.19
C TYR A 21 4.12 -1.52 14.50
N ASN A 22 3.01 -2.24 14.69
CA ASN A 22 2.68 -2.91 15.94
C ASN A 22 2.22 -4.35 15.68
N PRO A 23 2.94 -5.37 16.19
CA PRO A 23 2.64 -6.78 15.94
C PRO A 23 1.34 -7.27 16.59
N ALA A 24 0.73 -6.49 17.49
CA ALA A 24 -0.58 -6.80 18.04
C ALA A 24 -1.72 -6.68 17.01
N TYR A 25 -1.50 -6.00 15.88
CA TYR A 25 -2.48 -5.87 14.79
C TYR A 25 -2.24 -6.94 13.72
N ILE A 26 -3.33 -7.54 13.24
CA ILE A 26 -3.30 -8.54 12.16
C ILE A 26 -3.40 -7.84 10.81
N CYS A 27 -2.49 -8.17 9.88
CA CYS A 27 -2.55 -7.69 8.50
C CYS A 27 -3.61 -8.45 7.69
N ALA A 28 -4.35 -7.73 6.83
CA ALA A 28 -5.04 -8.35 5.71
C ALA A 28 -4.02 -8.67 4.62
N LEU A 29 -3.90 -9.95 4.26
CA LEU A 29 -3.03 -10.38 3.16
C LEU A 29 -3.72 -10.11 1.82
N PRO A 30 -3.10 -9.35 0.90
CA PRO A 30 -3.66 -9.16 -0.43
C PRO A 30 -3.61 -10.49 -1.21
N PRO A 31 -4.59 -10.74 -2.08
CA PRO A 31 -4.52 -11.86 -3.01
C PRO A 31 -3.42 -11.61 -4.07
N ALA A 32 -2.96 -12.67 -4.73
CA ALA A 32 -1.81 -12.60 -5.64
C ALA A 32 -2.04 -11.66 -6.83
N GLU A 33 -3.27 -11.51 -7.28
CA GLU A 33 -3.68 -10.65 -8.40
C GLU A 33 -3.45 -9.16 -8.11
N ASN A 34 -3.31 -8.78 -6.84
CA ASN A 34 -3.01 -7.40 -6.43
C ASN A 34 -1.51 -7.07 -6.46
N HIS A 35 -0.65 -8.00 -6.87
CA HIS A 35 0.78 -7.75 -7.05
C HIS A 35 1.03 -7.04 -8.38
N LEU A 36 1.57 -5.83 -8.32
CA LEU A 36 1.94 -5.08 -9.52
C LEU A 36 3.24 -5.66 -10.10
N PRO A 37 3.35 -5.83 -11.43
CA PRO A 37 4.55 -6.37 -12.08
C PRO A 37 5.69 -5.35 -12.20
N PHE A 38 5.55 -4.18 -11.55
CA PHE A 38 6.51 -3.08 -11.59
C PHE A 38 6.61 -2.39 -10.23
N PRO A 39 7.74 -1.72 -9.93
CA PRO A 39 7.91 -1.03 -8.67
C PRO A 39 7.10 0.27 -8.61
N VAL A 40 6.45 0.50 -7.48
CA VAL A 40 5.88 1.80 -7.10
C VAL A 40 6.86 2.52 -6.19
N ARG A 41 7.40 3.66 -6.61
CA ARG A 41 8.42 4.43 -5.87
C ARG A 41 7.87 5.67 -5.14
N ALA A 42 6.57 5.66 -4.88
CA ALA A 42 5.80 6.72 -4.22
C ALA A 42 5.10 6.17 -2.95
N GLY A 43 4.46 7.04 -2.18
CA GLY A 43 3.76 6.68 -0.95
C GLY A 43 4.65 6.75 0.29
N GLU A 44 4.10 6.31 1.41
CA GLU A 44 4.82 6.19 2.67
C GLU A 44 6.01 5.25 2.53
N LYS A 45 7.19 5.74 2.91
CA LYS A 45 8.43 4.97 2.95
C LYS A 45 8.82 4.85 4.41
N ASN A 46 8.30 3.84 5.07
CA ASN A 46 8.76 3.53 6.42
C ASN A 46 10.04 2.71 6.29
N PHE A 47 11.14 3.40 5.99
CA PHE A 47 12.49 2.86 6.09
C PHE A 47 12.74 2.61 7.57
N LYS A 48 12.34 1.45 8.11
CA LYS A 48 12.98 1.00 9.34
C LYS A 48 14.44 0.78 8.97
N GLU A 49 15.31 1.73 9.30
CA GLU A 49 16.70 1.40 9.60
C GLU A 49 16.59 0.28 10.62
N HIS A 50 16.98 -0.91 10.17
CA HIS A 50 17.21 -2.03 11.06
C HIS A 50 18.22 -1.53 12.10
N GLU A 51 17.81 -1.41 13.37
CA GLU A 51 18.74 -1.72 14.46
C GLU A 51 19.09 -3.21 14.41
#